data_AF-A0A059W6Q2-F1
#
_entry.id   AF-A0A059W6Q2-F1
#
_cell.length_a   1.000
_cell.length_b   1.000
_cell.length_c   1.000
_cell.angle_alpha   90.00
_cell.angle_beta   90.00
_cell.angle_gamma   90.00
#
_symmetry.space_group_name_H-M   'P 1'
#
loop_
_entity.id
_entity.type
_entity.pdbx_description
1 polymer ?
#
loop_
_entity_poly.entity_id
_entity_poly.type
_entity_poly.pdbx_seq_one_letter_code
_entity_poly.pdbx_strand_id
1 'polypeptide(L)' 'MASKAPKAVLQGGPEGITERIVDVDPSGGDLKVPYRGGFEHFRPTPREWDTADGRLPVYEWWERTELPG' A
#
# COMPACT_ATOMS: atom_id res chain seq x y z
N MET A 1 -6.18 -22.65 11.02
CA MET A 1 -6.32 -21.22 11.35
C MET A 1 -5.85 -20.44 10.12
N ALA A 2 -6.73 -19.71 9.44
CA ALA A 2 -6.28 -18.82 8.37
C ALA A 2 -5.57 -17.63 9.03
N SER A 3 -4.24 -17.55 8.88
CA SER A 3 -3.50 -16.35 9.27
C SER A 3 -3.96 -15.21 8.36
N LYS A 4 -4.71 -14.26 8.92
CA LYS A 4 -5.06 -13.02 8.21
C LYS A 4 -3.76 -12.35 7.80
N ALA A 5 -3.61 -11.99 6.52
CA ALA A 5 -2.46 -11.23 6.07
C ALA A 5 -2.40 -9.90 6.86
N PRO A 6 -1.21 -9.40 7.22
CA PRO A 6 -1.09 -8.08 7.83
C PRO A 6 -1.62 -7.03 6.85
N LYS A 7 -2.12 -5.91 7.39
CA LYS A 7 -2.67 -4.81 6.63
C LYS A 7 -1.79 -3.56 6.74
N ALA A 8 -1.87 -2.67 5.76
CA ALA A 8 -1.20 -1.37 5.78
C ALA A 8 -2.09 -0.25 5.24
N VAL A 9 -1.80 0.98 5.64
CA VAL A 9 -2.45 2.20 5.14
C VAL A 9 -1.61 2.83 4.02
N LEU A 10 -2.22 3.12 2.88
CA LEU A 10 -1.58 3.80 1.75
C LEU A 10 -1.77 5.32 1.85
N GLN A 11 -0.67 6.07 1.85
CA GLN A 11 -0.67 7.53 1.82
C GLN A 11 0.02 8.10 0.57
N GLY A 12 -0.48 9.23 0.07
CA GLY A 12 -0.03 9.84 -1.18
C GLY A 12 -0.56 9.11 -2.41
N GLY A 13 0.15 9.24 -3.53
CA GLY A 13 -0.21 8.58 -4.79
C GLY A 13 -1.52 9.09 -5.41
N PRO A 14 -1.98 8.44 -6.49
CA PRO A 14 -3.16 8.90 -7.22
C PRO A 14 -4.43 8.88 -6.37
N GLU A 15 -5.22 9.94 -6.43
CA GLU A 15 -6.54 10.03 -5.76
C GLU A 15 -7.53 8.96 -6.24
N GLY A 16 -7.35 8.47 -7.47
CA GLY A 16 -8.18 7.41 -8.03
C GLY A 16 -7.94 6.02 -7.43
N ILE A 17 -6.92 5.85 -6.58
CA ILE A 17 -6.81 4.67 -5.71
C ILE A 17 -7.68 4.93 -4.48
N THR A 18 -8.87 4.34 -4.46
CA THR A 18 -9.85 4.52 -3.39
C THR A 18 -9.62 3.56 -2.22
N GLU A 19 -9.07 2.38 -2.47
CA GLU A 19 -8.68 1.44 -1.43
C GLU A 19 -7.38 1.88 -0.76
N ARG A 20 -7.51 2.36 0.49
CA ARG A 20 -6.40 2.93 1.27
C ARG A 20 -5.91 2.02 2.39
N ILE A 21 -6.60 0.92 2.67
CA ILE A 21 -6.18 -0.10 3.61
C ILE A 21 -6.10 -1.40 2.82
N VAL A 22 -4.90 -1.93 2.64
CA VAL A 22 -4.64 -3.12 1.81
C VAL A 22 -3.95 -4.21 2.61
N ASP A 23 -4.15 -5.45 2.20
CA ASP A 23 -3.33 -6.57 2.70
C ASP A 23 -1.90 -6.45 2.15
N VAL A 24 -0.91 -6.71 2.99
CA VAL A 24 0.52 -6.64 2.64
C VAL A 24 1.22 -7.96 2.94
N ASP A 25 2.34 -8.17 2.28
CA ASP A 25 3.21 -9.31 2.59
C ASP A 25 3.85 -9.12 3.98
N PRO A 26 3.85 -10.15 4.85
CA PRO A 26 4.48 -10.08 6.17
C PRO A 26 5.97 -9.73 6.16
N SER A 27 6.69 -9.92 5.05
CA SER A 27 8.10 -9.54 4.89
C SER A 27 8.32 -8.03 4.86
N GLY A 28 7.27 -7.22 4.66
CA GLY A 28 7.34 -5.77 4.79
C GLY A 28 8.09 -5.04 3.67
N GLY A 29 8.19 -5.63 2.47
CA GLY A 29 8.79 -4.99 1.30
C GLY A 29 7.89 -3.93 0.64
N ASP A 30 8.40 -3.29 -0.42
CA ASP A 30 7.65 -2.33 -1.23
C ASP A 30 6.39 -2.95 -1.84
N LEU A 31 5.31 -2.18 -1.83
CA LEU A 31 4.04 -2.54 -2.42
C LEU A 31 3.94 -1.95 -3.83
N LYS A 32 3.53 -2.79 -4.78
CA LYS A 32 3.19 -2.36 -6.15
C LYS A 32 1.70 -2.51 -6.37
N VAL A 33 1.02 -1.40 -6.58
CA VAL A 33 -0.43 -1.37 -6.85
C VAL A 33 -0.65 -1.16 -8.35
N PRO A 34 -1.24 -2.13 -9.07
CA PRO A 34 -1.56 -1.94 -10.49
C PRO A 34 -2.54 -0.78 -10.67
N TYR A 35 -2.20 0.19 -11.53
CA TYR A 35 -3.04 1.35 -11.78
C TYR A 35 -2.73 1.98 -13.15
N ARG A 36 -3.78 2.22 -13.95
CA ARG A 36 -3.72 2.91 -15.26
C ARG A 36 -2.54 2.49 -16.16
N GLY A 37 -2.45 1.20 -16.47
CA GLY A 37 -1.40 0.69 -17.36
C GLY A 37 0.01 0.75 -16.76
N GLY A 38 0.13 0.65 -15.44
CA GLY A 38 1.38 0.73 -14.72
C GLY A 38 1.23 0.25 -13.29
N PHE A 39 2.20 0.63 -12.45
CA PHE A 39 2.22 0.36 -11.03
C PHE A 39 2.50 1.65 -10.26
N GLU A 40 1.71 1.89 -9.21
CA GLU A 40 2.04 2.86 -8.17
C GLU A 40 2.81 2.14 -7.07
N HIS A 41 3.97 2.69 -6.72
CA HIS A 41 4.87 2.08 -5.76
C HIS A 41 4.75 2.79 -4.42
N PHE A 42 4.54 2.00 -3.37
CA PHE A 42 4.51 2.48 -1.99
C PHE A 42 5.57 1.75 -1.19
N ARG A 43 6.29 2.49 -0.35
CA ARG A 43 7.33 1.93 0.53
C ARG A 43 6.88 2.00 1.98
N PRO A 44 7.26 1.02 2.82
CA PRO A 44 7.00 1.08 4.25
C PRO A 44 7.65 2.32 4.87
N THR A 45 7.02 2.87 5.89
CA THR A 45 7.58 3.95 6.70
C THR A 45 7.59 3.54 8.18
N PRO A 46 8.37 4.23 9.05
CA PRO A 46 8.30 4.02 10.50
C PRO A 46 6.98 4.52 11.13
N ARG A 47 6.08 5.12 10.35
CA ARG A 47 4.83 5.69 10.85
C ARG A 47 3.74 4.63 10.89
N GLU A 48 2.81 4.85 11.79
CA GLU A 48 1.58 4.06 11.90
C GLU A 48 0.38 5.02 11.92
N TRP A 49 -0.79 4.48 11.60
CA TRP A 49 -2.02 5.23 11.57
C TRP A 49 -3.14 4.45 12.27
N ASP A 50 -3.91 5.16 13.09
CA ASP A 50 -5.06 4.57 13.77
C ASP A 50 -6.24 4.42 12.80
N THR A 51 -6.72 3.19 12.66
CA THR A 51 -7.84 2.83 11.79
C THR A 51 -8.90 2.06 12.57
N ALA A 52 -10.06 1.82 11.96
CA ALA A 52 -11.09 0.95 12.54
C ALA A 52 -10.59 -0.50 12.74
N ASP A 53 -9.58 -0.93 11.97
CA ASP A 53 -8.93 -2.24 12.07
C ASP A 53 -7.79 -2.26 13.12
N GLY A 54 -7.58 -1.15 13.83
CA GLY A 54 -6.47 -0.94 14.75
C GLY A 54 -5.36 -0.07 14.15
N ARG A 55 -4.21 -0.06 14.83
CA ARG A 55 -3.03 0.71 14.41
C ARG A 55 -2.27 -0.06 13.33
N LEU A 56 -2.16 0.53 12.14
CA LEU A 56 -1.59 -0.11 10.95
C LEU A 56 -0.34 0.64 10.47
N PRO A 57 0.67 -0.05 9.91
CA PRO A 57 1.83 0.60 9.30
C PRO A 57 1.42 1.45 8.10
N VAL A 58 2.10 2.58 7.93
CA VAL A 58 1.89 3.50 6.81
C VAL A 58 2.89 3.21 5.71
N TYR A 59 2.36 3.00 4.51
CA TYR A 59 3.08 2.88 3.26
C TYR A 59 2.88 4.18 2.46
N GLU A 60 3.98 4.82 2.10
CA GLU A 60 3.96 6.11 1.40
C GLU A 60 4.31 5.92 -0.07
N TRP A 61 3.51 6.52 -0.94
CA TRP A 61 3.75 6.55 -2.37
C TRP A 61 5.06 7.27 -2.68
N TRP A 62 5.87 6.71 -3.58
CA TRP A 62 7.16 7.29 -3.91
C TRP A 62 7.51 7.29 -5.40
N GLU A 63 6.92 6.41 -6.21
CA GLU A 63 7.10 6.44 -7.66
C GLU A 63 5.94 5.77 -8.41
N ARG A 64 5.93 5.98 -9.73
CA ARG A 64 5.07 5.26 -10.68
C ARG A 64 5.93 4.65 -11.77
N THR A 65 5.68 3.37 -12.07
CA THR A 65 6.20 2.71 -13.27
C THR A 65 5.09 2.61 -14.31
N GLU A 66 5.31 3.13 -15.52
CA GLU A 66 4.40 2.93 -16.65
C GLU A 66 4.80 1.68 -17.44
N LEU A 67 3.81 0.92 -17.92
CA LEU A 67 4.06 -0.17 -18.87
C LEU A 67 3.94 0.36 -20.30
N PRO A 68 4.82 -0.06 -21.22
CA PRO A 68 4.66 0.26 -22.63
C PRO A 68 3.34 -0.32 -23.17
N GLY A 69 2.63 0.50 -23.94
CA GLY A 69 1.37 0.15 -24.59
C GLY A 69 1.52 -0.67 -25.85
#